data_AF-A0A178J8K0-F1
#
_entry.id   AF-A0A178J8K0-F1
#
_cell.length_a   1.000
_cell.length_b   1.000
_cell.length_c   1.000
_cell.angle_alpha   90.00
_cell.angle_beta   90.00
_cell.angle_gamma   90.00
#
_symmetry.space_group_name_H-M   'P 1'
#
loop_
_entity.id
_entity.type
_entity.pdbx_description
1 polymer ?
#
loop_
_entity_poly.entity_id
_entity_poly.type
_entity_poly.pdbx_seq_one_letter_code
_entity_poly.pdbx_strand_id
1 'polypeptide(L)'
;MDNEYIELSPKEYWQKYPEMVTSWFTYAEHLAESGDLEQAQRIYEEAICSKVLTRKVRLAESYAKFADTYLDFNAASSVFETVLTITNSHSVATSYIKCLIKNKKYDLAERLLIEQTEIKGSNSIWLMLANLYEKQESYHKAISIYEKLVERNESNGEAWRRLRKAEKKNTHSLNNNTIIKSLSFEPKYHSAGLAILQNFGTELNKKYPDGGVAFTIEQQGLKITMIIEHPEGHQEIVEDYLNRYGLVVTGQITPEQYTADPLEMMELKRQIIHMEGELKWANEKQRMLEGTIVSQDSEIKYFQNQMKDMLSTHQSQLLAHNNFVCDLITNLNEKDININNLVNQLIDSAKAENIVRTNCISSELQDKSPSVLNKIKEFSYTTMASATGNAPAWVEFLSRSLP
;
A
#
# COMPACT_ATOMS: atom_id res chain seq x y z
N MET A 1 45.17 -0.94 38.75
CA MET A 1 43.97 -1.37 39.50
C MET A 1 42.97 -1.75 38.45
N ASP A 2 43.06 -3.01 38.06
CA ASP A 2 42.30 -3.62 36.99
C ASP A 2 40.85 -3.75 37.42
N ASN A 3 39.95 -3.10 36.68
CA ASN A 3 38.52 -3.35 36.80
C ASN A 3 38.24 -4.71 36.14
N GLU A 4 38.43 -5.78 36.91
CA GLU A 4 37.82 -7.07 36.62
C GLU A 4 36.30 -6.88 36.59
N TYR A 5 35.74 -6.70 35.40
CA TYR A 5 34.34 -7.02 35.14
C TYR A 5 34.21 -8.53 35.31
N ILE A 6 33.95 -8.97 36.54
CA ILE A 6 33.52 -10.34 36.81
C ILE A 6 32.15 -10.47 36.13
N GLU A 7 32.12 -11.11 34.97
CA GLU A 7 30.88 -11.63 34.38
C GLU A 7 30.31 -12.67 35.34
N LEU A 8 29.51 -12.19 36.31
CA LEU A 8 28.78 -13.05 37.23
C LEU A 8 27.91 -13.99 36.41
N SER A 9 27.96 -15.30 36.71
CA SER A 9 27.07 -16.25 36.06
C SER A 9 25.60 -15.87 36.33
N PRO A 10 24.65 -16.18 35.42
CA PRO A 10 23.24 -15.81 35.61
C PRO A 10 22.65 -16.25 36.96
N LYS A 11 23.13 -17.38 37.50
CA LYS A 11 22.76 -17.91 38.82
C LYS A 11 23.30 -17.06 39.97
N GLU A 12 24.58 -16.69 39.94
CA GLU A 12 25.21 -15.84 40.95
C GLU A 12 24.65 -14.42 40.92
N TYR A 13 24.29 -13.94 39.73
CA TYR A 13 23.64 -12.64 39.53
C TYR A 13 22.24 -12.61 40.16
N TRP A 14 21.43 -13.66 39.98
CA TRP A 14 20.14 -13.83 40.65
C TRP A 14 20.26 -13.87 42.17
N GLN A 15 21.20 -14.64 42.71
CA GLN A 15 21.40 -14.77 44.17
C GLN A 15 21.86 -13.46 44.82
N LYS A 16 22.64 -12.65 44.09
CA LYS A 16 23.19 -11.38 44.60
C LYS A 16 22.19 -10.23 44.54
N TYR A 17 21.27 -10.25 43.58
CA TYR A 17 20.29 -9.18 43.34
C TYR A 17 18.85 -9.72 43.22
N PRO A 18 18.29 -10.34 44.28
CA PRO A 18 16.95 -10.92 44.26
C PRO A 18 15.82 -9.87 44.18
N GLU A 19 16.11 -8.60 44.45
CA GLU A 19 15.19 -7.48 44.29
C GLU A 19 15.04 -7.02 42.83
N MET A 20 15.95 -7.40 41.95
CA MET A 20 15.99 -6.93 40.57
C MET A 20 15.29 -7.91 39.63
N VAL A 21 14.20 -7.48 38.99
CA VAL A 21 13.41 -8.33 38.07
C VAL A 21 14.26 -8.95 36.95
N THR A 22 15.30 -8.25 36.49
CA THR A 22 16.19 -8.73 35.43
C THR A 22 16.96 -9.96 35.81
N SER A 23 17.40 -10.08 37.06
CA SER A 23 18.21 -11.20 37.51
C SER A 23 17.42 -12.52 37.48
N TRP A 24 16.13 -12.47 37.80
CA TRP A 24 15.20 -13.60 37.75
C TRP A 24 14.98 -14.11 36.33
N PHE A 25 14.61 -13.23 35.38
CA PHE A 25 14.33 -13.71 34.02
C PHE A 25 15.61 -14.08 33.25
N THR A 26 16.76 -13.43 33.50
CA THR A 26 18.03 -13.84 32.86
C THR A 26 18.46 -15.23 33.30
N TYR A 27 18.23 -15.58 34.57
CA TYR A 27 18.54 -16.92 35.06
C TYR A 27 17.56 -17.96 34.52
N ALA A 28 16.26 -17.64 34.49
CA ALA A 28 15.25 -18.54 33.94
C ALA A 28 15.40 -18.76 32.42
N GLU A 29 15.77 -17.74 31.65
CA GLU A 29 16.09 -17.86 30.22
C GLU A 29 17.33 -18.74 29.99
N HIS A 30 18.38 -18.57 30.80
CA HIS A 30 19.56 -19.42 30.73
C HIS A 30 19.25 -20.89 31.01
N LEU A 31 18.39 -21.16 32.01
CA LEU A 31 17.91 -22.53 32.31
C LEU A 31 17.05 -23.11 31.19
N ALA A 32 16.26 -22.28 30.51
CA ALA A 32 15.47 -22.72 29.37
C ALA A 32 16.37 -23.09 28.18
N GLU A 33 17.42 -22.31 27.92
CA GLU A 33 18.41 -22.56 26.87
C GLU A 33 19.28 -23.79 27.17
N SER A 34 19.57 -24.07 28.45
CA SER A 34 20.27 -25.29 28.87
C SER A 34 19.39 -26.56 28.81
N GLY A 35 18.08 -26.40 28.55
CA GLY A 35 17.11 -27.50 28.43
C GLY A 35 16.41 -27.89 29.73
N ASP A 36 16.69 -27.22 30.85
CA ASP A 36 16.11 -27.48 32.17
C ASP A 36 14.76 -26.75 32.34
N LEU A 37 13.79 -27.09 31.49
CA LEU A 37 12.50 -26.40 31.38
C LEU A 37 11.69 -26.40 32.70
N GLU A 38 11.73 -27.48 33.48
CA GLU A 38 11.03 -27.57 34.77
C GLU A 38 11.63 -26.65 35.84
N GLN A 39 12.95 -26.44 35.83
CA GLN A 39 13.57 -25.49 36.75
C GLN A 39 13.31 -24.06 36.30
N ALA A 40 13.41 -23.78 35.00
CA ALA A 40 13.05 -22.48 34.45
C ALA A 40 11.62 -22.06 34.84
N GLN A 41 10.65 -22.98 34.69
CA GLN A 41 9.26 -22.72 35.07
C GLN A 41 9.11 -22.42 36.57
N ARG A 42 9.73 -23.21 37.45
CA ARG A 42 9.69 -22.98 38.91
C ARG A 42 10.24 -21.61 39.29
N ILE A 43 11.35 -21.19 38.69
CA ILE A 43 11.95 -19.87 38.94
C ILE A 43 10.99 -18.74 38.53
N TYR A 44 10.28 -18.89 37.40
CA TYR A 44 9.26 -17.90 37.01
C TYR A 44 8.07 -17.86 37.99
N GLU A 45 7.57 -19.01 38.44
CA GLU A 45 6.46 -19.11 39.40
C GLU A 45 6.83 -18.50 40.77
N GLU A 46 8.05 -18.77 41.26
CA GLU A 46 8.58 -18.17 42.48
C GLU A 46 8.74 -16.65 42.36
N ALA A 47 9.28 -16.18 41.23
CA ALA A 47 9.42 -14.76 40.95
C ALA A 47 8.05 -14.04 40.93
N ILE A 48 7.05 -14.69 40.34
CA ILE A 48 5.69 -14.15 40.26
C ILE A 48 5.02 -14.08 41.65
N CYS A 49 5.22 -15.07 42.50
CA CYS A 49 4.69 -15.09 43.87
C CYS A 49 5.45 -14.16 44.83
N SER A 50 6.67 -13.75 44.48
CA SER A 50 7.50 -12.89 45.33
C SER A 50 6.83 -11.53 45.62
N LYS A 51 6.75 -11.18 46.90
CA LYS A 51 6.24 -9.88 47.38
C LYS A 51 7.28 -8.76 47.25
N VAL A 52 8.55 -9.11 47.00
CA VAL A 52 9.68 -8.16 46.93
C VAL A 52 9.69 -7.42 45.58
N LEU A 53 9.17 -8.05 44.52
CA LEU A 53 9.17 -7.49 43.17
C LEU A 53 7.97 -6.57 42.96
N THR A 54 8.23 -5.27 42.84
CA THR A 54 7.19 -4.22 42.69
C THR A 54 6.74 -3.99 41.25
N ARG A 55 7.56 -4.33 40.23
CA ARG A 55 7.21 -4.16 38.79
C ARG A 55 7.29 -5.48 38.02
N LYS A 56 6.21 -6.25 38.06
CA LYS A 56 6.14 -7.61 37.47
C LYS A 56 5.87 -7.65 35.96
N VAL A 57 5.65 -6.51 35.29
CA VAL A 57 5.30 -6.45 33.86
C VAL A 57 6.37 -7.08 32.94
N ARG A 58 7.66 -6.77 33.16
CA ARG A 58 8.74 -7.35 32.34
C ARG A 58 8.95 -8.84 32.61
N LEU A 59 8.75 -9.27 33.85
CA LEU A 59 8.81 -10.68 34.24
C LEU A 59 7.69 -11.48 33.56
N ALA A 60 6.48 -10.92 33.60
CA ALA A 60 5.29 -11.43 32.93
C ALA A 60 5.50 -11.61 31.42
N GLU A 61 6.12 -10.62 30.75
CA GLU A 61 6.43 -10.70 29.32
C GLU A 61 7.47 -11.78 28.98
N SER A 62 8.53 -11.93 29.79
CA SER A 62 9.52 -13.00 29.60
C SER A 62 8.91 -14.38 29.86
N TYR A 63 8.09 -14.53 30.90
CA TYR A 63 7.42 -15.80 31.20
C TYR A 63 6.41 -16.21 30.11
N ALA A 64 5.65 -15.25 29.59
CA ALA A 64 4.77 -15.44 28.43
C ALA A 64 5.54 -15.91 27.18
N LYS A 65 6.75 -15.37 26.95
CA LYS A 65 7.61 -15.78 25.83
C LYS A 65 8.16 -17.19 26.04
N PHE A 66 8.59 -17.53 27.26
CA PHE A 66 9.00 -18.88 27.62
C PHE A 66 7.86 -19.88 27.37
N ALA A 67 6.64 -19.57 27.81
CA ALA A 67 5.47 -20.40 27.61
C ALA A 67 5.12 -20.64 26.14
N ASP A 68 5.19 -19.61 25.27
CA ASP A 68 4.92 -19.77 23.84
C ASP A 68 6.00 -20.58 23.09
N THR A 69 7.24 -20.55 23.60
CA THR A 69 8.39 -21.16 22.93
C THR A 69 8.58 -22.63 23.33
N TYR A 70 8.40 -22.94 24.62
CA TYR A 70 8.85 -24.22 25.20
C TYR A 70 7.74 -25.08 25.79
N LEU A 71 6.55 -24.52 26.08
CA LEU A 71 5.46 -25.27 26.73
C LEU A 71 4.38 -25.72 25.74
N ASP A 72 3.74 -26.85 26.06
CA ASP A 72 2.52 -27.29 25.38
C ASP A 72 1.35 -26.34 25.65
N PHE A 73 0.38 -26.31 24.74
CA PHE A 73 -0.74 -25.36 24.77
C PHE A 73 -1.49 -25.29 26.11
N ASN A 74 -1.74 -26.44 26.75
CA ASN A 74 -2.47 -26.49 28.02
C ASN A 74 -1.68 -25.83 29.16
N ALA A 75 -0.37 -26.11 29.24
CA ALA A 75 0.52 -25.51 30.22
C ALA A 75 0.67 -24.01 29.93
N ALA A 76 0.93 -23.65 28.67
CA ALA A 76 1.06 -22.27 28.22
C ALA A 76 -0.20 -21.43 28.52
N SER A 77 -1.41 -21.99 28.31
CA SER A 77 -2.66 -21.29 28.59
C SER A 77 -2.84 -20.97 30.07
N SER A 78 -2.50 -21.90 30.97
CA SER A 78 -2.54 -21.63 32.42
C SER A 78 -1.55 -20.52 32.82
N VAL A 79 -0.37 -20.51 32.18
CA VAL A 79 0.63 -19.46 32.37
C VAL A 79 0.09 -18.11 31.90
N PHE A 80 -0.50 -18.03 30.71
CA PHE A 80 -1.06 -16.79 30.20
C PHE A 80 -2.20 -16.26 31.09
N GLU A 81 -3.09 -17.12 31.59
CA GLU A 81 -4.16 -16.71 32.51
C GLU A 81 -3.60 -16.14 33.81
N THR A 82 -2.64 -16.83 34.45
CA THR A 82 -2.00 -16.32 35.67
C THR A 82 -1.30 -14.98 35.43
N VAL A 83 -0.57 -14.84 34.32
CA VAL A 83 0.15 -13.62 33.98
C VAL A 83 -0.79 -12.44 33.69
N LEU A 84 -1.94 -12.69 33.05
CA LEU A 84 -2.96 -11.67 32.76
C LEU A 84 -3.67 -11.18 34.02
N THR A 85 -3.89 -12.05 35.03
CA THR A 85 -4.46 -11.59 36.32
C THR A 85 -3.53 -10.62 37.06
N ILE A 86 -2.22 -10.75 36.86
CA ILE A 86 -1.20 -9.96 37.54
C ILE A 86 -0.88 -8.69 36.75
N THR A 87 -0.97 -8.77 35.42
CA THR A 87 -0.61 -7.69 34.52
C THR A 87 -1.64 -7.52 33.41
N ASN A 88 -2.30 -6.36 33.37
CA ASN A 88 -3.13 -5.97 32.24
C ASN A 88 -2.27 -5.38 31.10
N SER A 89 -1.19 -6.09 30.73
CA SER A 89 -0.28 -5.66 29.66
C SER A 89 -0.83 -6.09 28.30
N HIS A 90 -1.00 -5.12 27.40
CA HIS A 90 -1.44 -5.38 26.02
C HIS A 90 -0.47 -6.32 25.28
N SER A 91 0.83 -6.27 25.57
CA SER A 91 1.84 -7.13 24.95
C SER A 91 1.59 -8.61 25.26
N VAL A 92 1.34 -8.92 26.54
CA VAL A 92 1.04 -10.28 27.01
C VAL A 92 -0.29 -10.77 26.43
N ALA A 93 -1.34 -9.94 26.45
CA ALA A 93 -2.62 -10.28 25.86
C ALA A 93 -2.50 -10.61 24.37
N THR A 94 -1.69 -9.85 23.62
CA THR A 94 -1.43 -10.10 22.20
C THR A 94 -0.72 -11.42 21.96
N SER A 95 0.28 -11.75 22.79
CA SER A 95 0.99 -13.04 22.72
C SER A 95 0.06 -14.22 23.03
N TYR A 96 -0.82 -14.08 24.03
CA TYR A 96 -1.82 -15.10 24.35
C TYR A 96 -2.80 -15.33 23.19
N ILE A 97 -3.33 -14.26 22.60
CA ILE A 97 -4.24 -14.33 21.45
C ILE A 97 -3.58 -15.03 20.25
N LYS A 98 -2.30 -14.75 19.98
CA LYS A 98 -1.54 -15.46 18.93
C LYS A 98 -1.43 -16.95 19.22
N CYS A 99 -1.14 -17.32 20.47
CA CYS A 99 -1.06 -18.71 20.91
C CYS A 99 -2.41 -19.43 20.74
N LEU A 100 -3.53 -18.79 21.11
CA LEU A 100 -4.89 -19.31 20.91
C LEU A 100 -5.23 -19.52 19.43
N ILE A 101 -4.86 -18.57 18.56
CA ILE A 101 -5.06 -18.67 17.11
C ILE A 101 -4.25 -19.81 16.50
N LYS A 102 -2.99 -20.00 16.94
CA LYS A 102 -2.11 -21.10 16.49
C LYS A 102 -2.73 -22.46 16.82
N ASN A 103 -3.35 -22.58 17.98
CA ASN A 103 -3.99 -23.80 18.47
C ASN A 103 -5.47 -23.94 18.10
N LYS A 104 -5.96 -23.12 17.15
CA LYS A 104 -7.34 -23.14 16.62
C LYS A 104 -8.44 -22.94 17.68
N LYS A 105 -8.13 -22.32 18.82
CA LYS A 105 -9.10 -21.97 19.87
C LYS A 105 -9.71 -20.60 19.59
N TYR A 106 -10.52 -20.54 18.55
CA TYR A 106 -10.99 -19.27 17.99
C TYR A 106 -12.01 -18.54 18.89
N ASP A 107 -12.85 -19.27 19.62
CA ASP A 107 -13.88 -18.67 20.48
C ASP A 107 -13.31 -17.87 21.66
N LEU A 108 -12.26 -18.41 22.29
CA LEU A 108 -11.57 -17.73 23.40
C LEU A 108 -10.75 -16.54 22.89
N ALA A 109 -10.14 -16.68 21.70
CA ALA A 109 -9.42 -15.59 21.06
C ALA A 109 -10.35 -14.41 20.70
N GLU A 110 -11.57 -14.69 20.23
CA GLU A 110 -12.58 -13.67 19.90
C GLU A 110 -12.98 -12.86 21.14
N ARG A 111 -13.29 -13.53 22.26
CA ARG A 111 -13.66 -12.86 23.52
C ARG A 111 -12.56 -11.92 24.02
N LEU A 112 -11.31 -12.41 24.07
CA LEU A 112 -10.18 -11.61 24.51
C LEU A 112 -9.89 -10.43 23.58
N LEU A 113 -10.06 -10.61 22.27
CA LEU A 113 -9.91 -9.51 21.31
C LEU A 113 -10.98 -8.44 21.50
N ILE A 114 -12.24 -8.82 21.70
CA ILE A 114 -13.34 -7.87 21.93
C ILE A 114 -13.07 -7.05 23.19
N GLU A 115 -12.70 -7.70 24.30
CA GLU A 115 -12.35 -7.02 25.56
C GLU A 115 -11.21 -6.00 25.36
N GLN A 116 -10.17 -6.37 24.60
CA GLN A 116 -9.05 -5.47 24.30
C GLN A 116 -9.42 -4.33 23.34
N THR A 117 -10.39 -4.53 22.43
CA THR A 117 -10.86 -3.47 21.54
C THR A 117 -11.66 -2.38 22.26
N GLU A 118 -12.46 -2.74 23.26
CA GLU A 118 -13.26 -1.81 24.06
C GLU A 118 -12.39 -0.90 24.94
N ILE A 119 -11.23 -1.40 25.39
CA ILE A 119 -10.39 -0.72 26.37
C ILE A 119 -9.51 0.39 25.76
N LYS A 120 -9.12 0.30 24.47
CA LYS A 120 -8.36 1.33 23.70
C LYS A 120 -7.95 0.79 22.32
N GLY A 121 -8.87 0.24 21.53
CA GLY A 121 -8.53 -0.53 20.33
C GLY A 121 -7.61 0.20 19.33
N SER A 122 -6.31 -0.14 19.38
CA SER A 122 -5.29 0.18 18.37
C SER A 122 -5.67 -0.50 17.06
N ASN A 123 -5.38 0.14 15.92
CA ASN A 123 -5.63 -0.41 14.58
C ASN A 123 -5.05 -1.83 14.43
N SER A 124 -3.98 -2.16 15.15
CA SER A 124 -3.39 -3.51 15.20
C SER A 124 -4.32 -4.58 15.79
N ILE A 125 -5.08 -4.25 16.84
CA ILE A 125 -6.02 -5.19 17.48
C ILE A 125 -7.23 -5.43 16.57
N TRP A 126 -7.77 -4.36 15.97
CA TRP A 126 -8.87 -4.46 15.00
C TRP A 126 -8.50 -5.33 13.80
N LEU A 127 -7.28 -5.16 13.25
CA LEU A 127 -6.78 -6.03 12.18
C LEU A 127 -6.61 -7.49 12.62
N MET A 128 -6.20 -7.72 13.87
CA MET A 128 -6.06 -9.08 14.42
C MET A 128 -7.43 -9.78 14.55
N LEU A 129 -8.46 -9.04 14.97
CA LEU A 129 -9.84 -9.52 15.01
C LEU A 129 -10.39 -9.81 13.61
N ALA A 130 -10.16 -8.92 12.64
CA ALA A 130 -10.58 -9.18 11.27
C ALA A 130 -9.88 -10.42 10.66
N ASN A 131 -8.58 -10.60 10.92
CA ASN A 131 -7.83 -11.78 10.48
C ASN A 131 -8.34 -13.06 11.15
N LEU A 132 -8.78 -12.99 12.41
CA LEU A 132 -9.42 -14.12 13.09
C LEU A 132 -10.72 -14.52 12.36
N TYR A 133 -11.57 -13.55 12.02
CA TYR A 133 -12.79 -13.81 11.28
C TYR A 133 -12.54 -14.32 9.85
N GLU A 134 -11.50 -13.84 9.16
CA GLU A 134 -11.07 -14.41 7.88
C GLU A 134 -10.66 -15.89 8.02
N LYS A 135 -9.96 -16.26 9.10
CA LYS A 135 -9.57 -17.65 9.37
C LYS A 135 -10.76 -18.55 9.74
N GLN A 136 -11.79 -17.99 10.36
CA GLN A 136 -13.06 -18.67 10.66
C GLN A 136 -14.02 -18.69 9.45
N GLU A 137 -13.61 -18.17 8.28
CA GLU A 137 -14.45 -17.98 7.09
C GLU A 137 -15.72 -17.12 7.33
N SER A 138 -15.76 -16.39 8.44
CA SER A 138 -16.84 -15.49 8.81
C SER A 138 -16.62 -14.10 8.19
N TYR A 139 -16.61 -14.05 6.86
CA TYR A 139 -16.27 -12.83 6.11
C TYR A 139 -17.20 -11.64 6.40
N HIS A 140 -18.47 -11.88 6.72
CA HIS A 140 -19.42 -10.82 7.12
C HIS A 140 -18.96 -10.08 8.39
N LYS A 141 -18.51 -10.81 9.42
CA LYS A 141 -17.95 -10.19 10.64
C LYS A 141 -16.65 -9.45 10.31
N ALA A 142 -15.79 -10.03 9.47
CA ALA A 142 -14.54 -9.37 9.06
C ALA A 142 -14.77 -8.04 8.32
N ILE A 143 -15.77 -7.98 7.42
CA ILE A 143 -16.15 -6.78 6.68
C ILE A 143 -16.57 -5.66 7.65
N SER A 144 -17.43 -5.95 8.62
CA SER A 144 -17.88 -4.95 9.61
C SER A 144 -16.73 -4.31 10.41
N ILE A 145 -15.64 -5.06 10.62
CA ILE A 145 -14.43 -4.59 11.29
C ILE A 145 -13.57 -3.74 10.35
N TYR A 146 -13.46 -4.13 9.08
CA TYR A 146 -12.74 -3.35 8.07
C TYR A 146 -13.44 -2.03 7.72
N GLU A 147 -14.77 -2.00 7.68
CA GLU A 147 -15.57 -0.77 7.50
C GLU A 147 -15.28 0.23 8.63
N LYS A 148 -15.35 -0.21 9.89
CA LYS A 148 -14.98 0.63 11.05
C LYS A 148 -13.54 1.14 11.00
N LEU A 149 -12.61 0.37 10.40
CA LEU A 149 -11.21 0.79 10.23
C LEU A 149 -11.04 1.85 9.13
N VAL A 150 -11.82 1.76 8.06
CA VAL A 150 -11.84 2.73 6.97
C VAL A 150 -12.52 4.03 7.41
N GLU A 151 -13.64 3.94 8.14
CA GLU A 151 -14.33 5.11 8.71
C GLU A 151 -13.42 5.93 9.63
N ARG A 152 -12.56 5.26 10.41
CA ARG A 152 -11.58 5.93 11.27
C ARG A 152 -10.42 6.56 10.50
N ASN A 153 -10.04 5.99 9.36
CA ASN A 153 -8.93 6.49 8.56
C ASN A 153 -9.14 6.11 7.09
N GLU A 154 -9.70 7.06 6.33
CA GLU A 154 -10.02 6.90 4.91
C GLU A 154 -8.77 6.63 4.04
N SER A 155 -7.60 7.11 4.48
CA SER A 155 -6.31 6.91 3.81
C SER A 155 -5.64 5.57 4.11
N ASN A 156 -6.28 4.67 4.89
CA ASN A 156 -5.72 3.36 5.20
C ASN A 156 -5.88 2.38 4.03
N GLY A 157 -4.91 2.41 3.10
CA GLY A 157 -4.91 1.55 1.91
C GLY A 157 -4.89 0.04 2.20
N GLU A 158 -4.35 -0.40 3.35
CA GLU A 158 -4.39 -1.82 3.73
C GLU A 158 -5.78 -2.25 4.18
N ALA A 159 -6.51 -1.40 4.92
CA ALA A 159 -7.90 -1.66 5.27
C ALA A 159 -8.79 -1.78 4.02
N TRP A 160 -8.64 -0.87 3.06
CA TRP A 160 -9.35 -0.93 1.77
C TRP A 160 -9.04 -2.17 0.94
N ARG A 161 -7.76 -2.59 0.91
CA ARG A 161 -7.34 -3.80 0.18
C ARG A 161 -7.93 -5.06 0.82
N ARG A 162 -7.93 -5.13 2.15
CA ARG A 162 -8.46 -6.26 2.92
C ARG A 162 -9.99 -6.32 2.86
N LEU A 163 -10.67 -5.18 2.96
CA LEU A 163 -12.11 -5.05 2.76
C LEU A 163 -12.53 -5.66 1.41
N ARG A 164 -11.95 -5.18 0.30
CA ARG A 164 -12.26 -5.69 -1.05
C ARG A 164 -11.99 -7.19 -1.21
N LYS A 165 -10.92 -7.70 -0.58
CA LYS A 165 -10.60 -9.13 -0.59
C LYS A 165 -11.62 -9.96 0.19
N ALA A 166 -12.02 -9.47 1.37
CA ALA A 166 -13.02 -10.09 2.22
C ALA A 166 -14.40 -10.06 1.55
N GLU A 167 -14.80 -8.94 0.94
CA GLU A 167 -16.01 -8.81 0.14
C GLU A 167 -16.04 -9.81 -1.00
N LYS A 168 -14.99 -9.88 -1.84
CA LYS A 168 -14.92 -10.82 -2.95
C LYS A 168 -15.04 -12.29 -2.51
N LYS A 169 -14.41 -12.64 -1.39
CA LYS A 169 -14.52 -13.98 -0.80
C LYS A 169 -15.89 -14.25 -0.18
N ASN A 170 -16.49 -13.24 0.45
CA ASN A 170 -17.86 -13.30 0.92
C ASN A 170 -18.81 -13.52 -0.27
N THR A 171 -18.63 -12.83 -1.40
CA THR A 171 -19.43 -13.05 -2.61
C THR A 171 -19.30 -14.48 -3.13
N HIS A 172 -18.10 -15.08 -3.12
CA HIS A 172 -17.91 -16.48 -3.51
C HIS A 172 -18.49 -17.49 -2.51
N SER A 173 -18.52 -17.16 -1.22
CA SER A 173 -19.16 -18.00 -0.18
C SER A 173 -20.69 -17.86 -0.16
N LEU A 174 -21.20 -16.66 -0.43
CA LEU A 174 -22.62 -16.32 -0.49
C LEU A 174 -23.29 -16.84 -1.77
N ASN A 175 -22.52 -17.09 -2.84
CA ASN A 175 -22.99 -17.71 -4.08
C ASN A 175 -23.60 -19.10 -3.89
N ASN A 176 -23.39 -19.76 -2.75
CA ASN A 176 -23.94 -21.09 -2.50
C ASN A 176 -25.23 -21.12 -1.66
N ASN A 177 -25.70 -20.02 -1.03
CA ASN A 177 -26.98 -20.08 -0.30
C ASN A 177 -27.64 -18.77 0.17
N THR A 178 -27.33 -17.61 -0.42
CA THR A 178 -27.92 -16.34 0.05
C THR A 178 -28.31 -15.45 -1.10
N ILE A 179 -29.60 -15.10 -1.10
CA ILE A 179 -30.30 -14.24 -2.05
C ILE A 179 -29.49 -12.96 -2.31
N ILE A 180 -28.99 -12.83 -3.53
CA ILE A 180 -28.22 -11.67 -3.97
C ILE A 180 -29.21 -10.59 -4.39
N LYS A 181 -29.56 -9.69 -3.45
CA LYS A 181 -30.28 -8.44 -3.73
C LYS A 181 -29.36 -7.37 -4.35
N SER A 182 -28.51 -7.74 -5.30
CA SER A 182 -27.69 -6.79 -6.06
C SER A 182 -28.13 -6.80 -7.51
N LEU A 183 -28.73 -5.69 -7.95
CA LEU A 183 -29.01 -5.45 -9.36
C LEU A 183 -27.73 -4.91 -10.00
N SER A 184 -27.19 -5.64 -10.96
CA SER A 184 -25.98 -5.28 -11.69
C SER A 184 -26.28 -5.25 -13.17
N PHE A 185 -26.25 -4.05 -13.73
CA PHE A 185 -26.46 -3.81 -15.15
C PHE A 185 -25.12 -3.43 -15.79
N GLU A 186 -24.87 -3.88 -17.02
CA GLU A 186 -23.74 -3.34 -17.79
C GLU A 186 -24.01 -1.85 -18.12
N PRO A 187 -22.97 -1.02 -18.34
CA PRO A 187 -23.15 0.41 -18.62
C PRO A 187 -24.16 0.73 -19.73
N LYS A 188 -24.23 -0.12 -20.77
CA LYS A 188 -25.21 0.00 -21.87
C LYS A 188 -26.67 -0.25 -21.46
N TYR A 189 -26.91 -0.86 -20.30
CA TYR A 189 -28.22 -1.23 -19.79
C TYR A 189 -28.59 -0.52 -18.48
N HIS A 190 -27.78 0.43 -18.00
CA HIS A 190 -28.08 1.17 -16.76
C HIS A 190 -29.43 1.91 -16.83
N SER A 191 -29.69 2.61 -17.94
CA SER A 191 -30.93 3.36 -18.16
C SER A 191 -32.15 2.41 -18.23
N ALA A 192 -32.00 1.31 -18.95
CA ALA A 192 -33.01 0.26 -19.03
C ALA A 192 -33.31 -0.37 -17.67
N GLY A 193 -32.27 -0.69 -16.89
CA GLY A 193 -32.40 -1.25 -15.55
C GLY A 193 -33.13 -0.33 -14.58
N LEU A 194 -32.82 0.97 -14.60
CA LEU A 194 -33.52 1.99 -13.80
C LEU A 194 -34.98 2.16 -14.23
N ALA A 195 -35.27 2.10 -15.52
CA ALA A 195 -36.64 2.19 -16.04
C ALA A 195 -37.51 1.00 -15.58
N ILE A 196 -36.94 -0.21 -15.57
CA ILE A 196 -37.60 -1.41 -15.01
C ILE A 196 -37.88 -1.19 -13.51
N LEU A 197 -36.90 -0.66 -12.76
CA LEU A 197 -37.06 -0.37 -11.34
C LEU A 197 -38.13 0.67 -11.03
N GLN A 198 -38.24 1.70 -11.85
CA GLN A 198 -39.28 2.70 -11.69
C GLN A 198 -40.66 2.10 -12.00
N ASN A 199 -40.75 1.25 -13.03
CA ASN A 199 -42.00 0.57 -13.39
C ASN A 199 -42.49 -0.40 -12.30
N PHE A 200 -41.56 -1.01 -11.54
CA PHE A 200 -41.92 -1.78 -10.34
C PHE A 200 -42.70 -0.97 -9.32
N GLY A 201 -42.24 0.26 -9.04
CA GLY A 201 -42.90 1.15 -8.11
C GLY A 201 -44.31 1.53 -8.57
N THR A 202 -44.50 1.78 -9.87
CA THR A 202 -45.81 2.13 -10.42
C THR A 202 -46.79 0.96 -10.40
N GLU A 203 -46.33 -0.24 -10.75
CA GLU A 203 -47.19 -1.43 -10.75
C GLU A 203 -47.58 -1.86 -9.33
N LEU A 204 -46.65 -1.78 -8.37
CA LEU A 204 -46.93 -2.02 -6.96
C LEU A 204 -47.95 -1.03 -6.40
N ASN A 205 -47.79 0.26 -6.69
CA ASN A 205 -48.75 1.28 -6.24
C ASN A 205 -50.13 1.13 -6.90
N LYS A 206 -50.20 0.62 -8.13
CA LYS A 206 -51.47 0.38 -8.84
C LYS A 206 -52.22 -0.83 -8.27
N LYS A 207 -51.52 -1.93 -7.98
CA LYS A 207 -52.12 -3.16 -7.45
C LYS A 207 -52.33 -3.12 -5.93
N TYR A 208 -51.46 -2.44 -5.20
CA TYR A 208 -51.45 -2.39 -3.74
C TYR A 208 -51.34 -0.93 -3.24
N PRO A 209 -52.33 -0.06 -3.54
CA PRO A 209 -52.28 1.38 -3.23
C PRO A 209 -52.22 1.70 -1.73
N ASP A 210 -52.76 0.83 -0.88
CA ASP A 210 -52.83 1.04 0.58
C ASP A 210 -51.56 0.60 1.32
N GLY A 211 -50.53 0.10 0.61
CA GLY A 211 -49.22 -0.20 1.19
C GLY A 211 -49.27 -1.25 2.29
N GLY A 212 -49.36 -2.54 1.91
CA GLY A 212 -49.40 -3.66 2.85
C GLY A 212 -48.60 -4.89 2.45
N VAL A 213 -47.87 -4.85 1.33
CA VAL A 213 -47.11 -5.99 0.82
C VAL A 213 -45.61 -5.72 0.91
N ALA A 214 -44.84 -6.71 1.35
CA ALA A 214 -43.39 -6.68 1.21
C ALA A 214 -43.03 -7.17 -0.20
N PHE A 215 -41.92 -6.71 -0.77
CA PHE A 215 -41.46 -7.20 -2.06
C PHE A 215 -39.94 -7.34 -2.11
N THR A 216 -39.46 -8.27 -2.93
CA THR A 216 -38.04 -8.51 -3.22
C THR A 216 -37.85 -8.56 -4.73
N ILE A 217 -36.75 -7.97 -5.21
CA ILE A 217 -36.35 -8.02 -6.62
C ILE A 217 -35.05 -8.82 -6.70
N GLU A 218 -35.02 -9.80 -7.59
CA GLU A 218 -33.88 -10.68 -7.83
C GLU A 218 -33.44 -10.58 -9.29
N GLN A 219 -32.12 -10.66 -9.54
CA GLN A 219 -31.57 -10.68 -10.89
C GLN A 219 -30.69 -11.91 -11.09
N GLN A 220 -30.95 -12.65 -12.17
CA GLN A 220 -30.13 -13.76 -12.65
C GLN A 220 -29.75 -13.49 -14.11
N GLY A 221 -28.55 -12.94 -14.34
CA GLY A 221 -28.13 -12.52 -15.68
C GLY A 221 -28.99 -11.37 -16.20
N LEU A 222 -29.68 -11.57 -17.34
CA LEU A 222 -30.63 -10.58 -17.89
C LEU A 222 -32.07 -10.75 -17.36
N LYS A 223 -32.34 -11.81 -16.58
CA LYS A 223 -33.67 -12.08 -16.01
C LYS A 223 -33.81 -11.32 -14.69
N ILE A 224 -34.90 -10.56 -14.55
CA ILE A 224 -35.27 -9.89 -13.31
C ILE A 224 -36.61 -10.45 -12.85
N THR A 225 -36.68 -10.88 -11.59
CA THR A 225 -37.88 -11.44 -10.97
C THR A 225 -38.28 -10.57 -9.79
N MET A 226 -39.58 -10.26 -9.67
CA MET A 226 -40.14 -9.66 -8.47
C MET A 226 -40.96 -10.70 -7.69
N ILE A 227 -40.72 -10.79 -6.40
CA ILE A 227 -41.43 -11.64 -5.46
C ILE A 227 -42.16 -10.73 -4.47
N ILE A 228 -43.48 -10.81 -4.42
CA ILE A 228 -44.34 -10.03 -3.52
C ILE A 228 -44.80 -10.95 -2.39
N GLU A 229 -44.58 -10.55 -1.15
CA GLU A 229 -44.98 -11.28 0.05
C GLU A 229 -46.19 -10.58 0.68
N HIS A 230 -47.31 -11.30 0.72
CA HIS A 230 -48.54 -10.81 1.33
C HIS A 230 -48.51 -10.99 2.86
N PRO A 231 -49.21 -10.14 3.62
CA PRO A 231 -49.39 -10.30 5.08
C PRO A 231 -49.95 -11.66 5.49
N GLU A 232 -50.69 -12.30 4.59
CA GLU A 232 -51.32 -13.61 4.79
C GLU A 232 -50.34 -14.78 4.59
N GLY A 233 -49.07 -14.51 4.25
CA GLY A 233 -48.01 -15.52 4.12
C GLY A 233 -47.91 -16.16 2.73
N HIS A 234 -48.69 -15.70 1.76
CA HIS A 234 -48.58 -16.14 0.36
C HIS A 234 -47.59 -15.26 -0.43
N GLN A 235 -46.85 -15.89 -1.34
CA GLN A 235 -45.88 -15.23 -2.21
C GLN A 235 -46.39 -15.21 -3.66
N GLU A 236 -46.41 -14.04 -4.30
CA GLU A 236 -46.70 -13.86 -5.72
C GLU A 236 -45.39 -13.61 -6.47
N ILE A 237 -45.12 -14.41 -7.51
CA ILE A 237 -43.93 -14.27 -8.35
C ILE A 237 -44.34 -13.61 -9.68
N VAL A 238 -43.86 -12.40 -9.92
CA VAL A 238 -44.10 -11.65 -11.15
C VAL A 238 -42.88 -11.82 -12.06
N GLU A 239 -42.90 -12.83 -12.93
CA GLU A 239 -41.81 -13.15 -13.87
C GLU A 239 -42.09 -12.73 -15.32
N ASP A 240 -43.31 -12.98 -15.81
CA ASP A 240 -43.62 -12.89 -17.25
C ASP A 240 -43.74 -11.43 -17.75
N TYR A 241 -44.27 -10.55 -16.91
CA TYR A 241 -44.45 -9.13 -17.22
C TYR A 241 -43.11 -8.40 -17.43
N LEU A 242 -42.08 -8.77 -16.68
CA LEU A 242 -40.80 -8.05 -16.62
C LEU A 242 -39.84 -8.45 -17.72
N ASN A 243 -39.84 -9.74 -18.09
CA ASN A 243 -39.12 -10.17 -19.27
C ASN A 243 -39.66 -9.42 -20.49
N ARG A 244 -40.98 -9.31 -20.64
CA ARG A 244 -41.58 -8.58 -21.77
C ARG A 244 -41.29 -7.08 -21.73
N TYR A 245 -41.39 -6.43 -20.58
CA TYR A 245 -41.06 -5.00 -20.46
C TYR A 245 -39.56 -4.72 -20.72
N GLY A 246 -38.67 -5.55 -20.18
CA GLY A 246 -37.23 -5.50 -20.48
C GLY A 246 -36.94 -5.68 -21.98
N LEU A 247 -37.68 -6.53 -22.67
CA LEU A 247 -37.59 -6.70 -24.13
C LEU A 247 -38.05 -5.44 -24.89
N VAL A 248 -39.06 -4.71 -24.41
CA VAL A 248 -39.49 -3.42 -25.03
C VAL A 248 -38.40 -2.36 -24.89
N VAL A 249 -37.91 -2.21 -23.66
CA VAL A 249 -36.92 -1.20 -23.28
C VAL A 249 -35.56 -1.46 -23.94
N THR A 250 -35.21 -2.73 -24.19
CA THR A 250 -34.01 -3.12 -24.95
C THR A 250 -34.23 -3.16 -26.47
N GLY A 251 -35.43 -2.85 -26.96
CA GLY A 251 -35.76 -2.76 -28.39
C GLY A 251 -35.98 -4.09 -29.10
N GLN A 252 -36.15 -5.19 -28.37
CA GLN A 252 -36.39 -6.52 -28.93
C GLN A 252 -37.85 -6.77 -29.32
N ILE A 253 -38.79 -6.09 -28.67
CA ILE A 253 -40.21 -6.05 -29.07
C ILE A 253 -40.71 -4.60 -29.11
N THR A 254 -41.72 -4.31 -29.93
CA THR A 254 -42.24 -2.93 -30.03
C THR A 254 -43.27 -2.66 -28.93
N PRO A 255 -43.48 -1.38 -28.52
CA PRO A 255 -44.52 -1.02 -27.56
C PRO A 255 -45.93 -1.52 -27.95
N GLU A 256 -46.22 -1.62 -29.24
CA GLU A 256 -47.48 -2.16 -29.80
C GLU A 256 -47.66 -3.66 -29.57
N GLN A 257 -46.55 -4.41 -29.46
CA GLN A 257 -46.57 -5.85 -29.18
C GLN A 257 -46.62 -6.14 -27.67
N TYR A 258 -46.39 -5.12 -26.84
CA TYR A 258 -46.36 -5.25 -25.39
C TYR A 258 -47.73 -4.98 -24.75
N THR A 259 -48.35 -3.85 -25.09
CA THR A 259 -49.64 -3.44 -24.50
C THR A 259 -50.61 -2.95 -25.57
N ALA A 260 -51.89 -3.26 -25.36
CA ALA A 260 -52.99 -2.75 -26.18
C ALA A 260 -53.56 -1.42 -25.62
N ASP A 261 -53.13 -0.99 -24.43
CA ASP A 261 -53.56 0.28 -23.83
C ASP A 261 -52.85 1.47 -24.51
N PRO A 262 -53.57 2.40 -25.16
CA PRO A 262 -52.98 3.56 -25.81
C PRO A 262 -52.18 4.47 -24.88
N LEU A 263 -52.56 4.58 -23.59
CA LEU A 263 -51.88 5.47 -22.63
C LEU A 263 -50.52 4.90 -22.22
N GLU A 264 -50.49 3.62 -21.88
CA GLU A 264 -49.28 2.87 -21.53
C GLU A 264 -48.31 2.81 -22.73
N MET A 265 -48.83 2.62 -23.95
CA MET A 265 -48.04 2.65 -25.17
C MET A 265 -47.36 4.01 -25.41
N MET A 266 -48.08 5.12 -25.17
CA MET A 266 -47.53 6.47 -25.35
C MET A 266 -46.44 6.77 -24.32
N GLU A 267 -46.62 6.31 -23.09
CA GLU A 267 -45.63 6.45 -22.02
C GLU A 267 -44.36 5.64 -22.31
N LEU A 268 -44.50 4.39 -22.78
CA LEU A 268 -43.38 3.56 -23.22
C LEU A 268 -42.59 4.20 -24.35
N LYS A 269 -43.27 4.72 -25.38
CA LYS A 269 -42.61 5.43 -26.50
C LYS A 269 -41.81 6.63 -26.02
N ARG A 270 -42.38 7.44 -25.12
CA ARG A 270 -41.69 8.59 -24.52
C ARG A 270 -40.42 8.15 -23.79
N GLN A 271 -40.50 7.08 -23.00
CA GLN A 271 -39.35 6.56 -22.25
C GLN A 271 -38.25 6.02 -23.18
N ILE A 272 -38.60 5.28 -24.24
CA ILE A 272 -37.62 4.78 -25.22
C ILE A 272 -36.87 5.93 -25.89
N ILE A 273 -37.59 6.96 -26.35
CA ILE A 273 -36.98 8.13 -26.99
C ILE A 273 -35.97 8.80 -26.04
N HIS A 274 -36.34 8.95 -24.76
CA HIS A 274 -35.45 9.51 -23.75
C HIS A 274 -34.19 8.66 -23.55
N MET A 275 -34.34 7.34 -23.41
CA MET A 275 -33.21 6.42 -23.24
C MET A 275 -32.28 6.39 -24.45
N GLU A 276 -32.81 6.40 -25.66
CA GLU A 276 -32.01 6.48 -26.88
C GLU A 276 -31.24 7.80 -26.98
N GLY A 277 -31.84 8.91 -26.54
CA GLY A 277 -31.18 10.21 -26.46
C GLY A 277 -30.00 10.21 -25.48
N GLU A 278 -30.23 9.71 -24.26
CA GLU A 278 -29.19 9.55 -23.23
C GLU A 278 -28.04 8.66 -23.71
N LEU A 279 -28.35 7.53 -24.36
CA LEU A 279 -27.34 6.60 -24.86
C LEU A 279 -26.51 7.19 -26.00
N LYS A 280 -27.15 7.94 -26.92
CA LYS A 280 -26.44 8.68 -27.98
C LYS A 280 -25.50 9.72 -27.38
N TRP A 281 -25.97 10.48 -26.38
CA TRP A 281 -25.17 11.48 -25.70
C TRP A 281 -23.96 10.87 -24.96
N ALA A 282 -24.18 9.76 -24.25
CA ALA A 282 -23.11 9.05 -23.56
C ALA A 282 -22.02 8.55 -24.52
N ASN A 283 -22.41 7.97 -25.66
CA ASN A 283 -21.48 7.52 -26.68
C ASN A 283 -20.67 8.68 -27.29
N GLU A 284 -21.31 9.82 -27.54
CA GLU A 284 -20.61 10.99 -28.11
C GLU A 284 -19.60 11.56 -27.10
N LYS A 285 -19.97 11.65 -25.83
CA LYS A 285 -19.04 12.06 -24.76
C LYS A 285 -17.84 11.12 -24.67
N GLN A 286 -18.05 9.81 -24.80
CA GLN A 286 -16.97 8.84 -24.78
C GLN A 286 -15.99 9.04 -25.95
N ARG A 287 -16.49 9.25 -27.17
CA ARG A 287 -15.66 9.53 -28.34
C ARG A 287 -14.81 10.79 -28.18
N MET A 288 -15.37 11.84 -27.59
CA MET A 288 -14.64 13.08 -27.30
C MET A 288 -13.50 12.85 -26.29
N LEU A 289 -13.75 12.04 -25.25
CA LEU A 289 -12.72 11.67 -24.28
C LEU A 289 -11.62 10.82 -24.91
N GLU A 290 -11.97 9.84 -25.74
CA GLU A 290 -11.01 9.00 -26.47
C GLU A 290 -10.13 9.85 -27.40
N GLY A 291 -10.71 10.81 -28.15
CA GLY A 291 -9.94 11.74 -28.98
C GLY A 291 -8.98 12.63 -28.17
N THR A 292 -9.39 13.08 -26.99
CA THR A 292 -8.55 13.89 -26.09
C THR A 292 -7.34 13.08 -25.59
N ILE A 293 -7.55 11.82 -25.22
CA ILE A 293 -6.49 10.91 -24.78
C ILE A 293 -5.46 10.69 -25.90
N VAL A 294 -5.92 10.44 -27.14
CA VAL A 294 -5.04 10.25 -28.29
C VAL A 294 -4.19 11.49 -28.57
N SER A 295 -4.77 12.69 -28.45
CA SER A 295 -4.03 13.95 -28.59
C SER A 295 -2.94 14.08 -27.52
N GLN A 296 -3.28 13.84 -26.25
CA GLN A 296 -2.33 13.93 -25.13
C GLN A 296 -1.18 12.92 -25.27
N ASP A 297 -1.46 11.68 -25.69
CA ASP A 297 -0.43 10.67 -25.93
C ASP A 297 0.54 11.09 -27.06
N SER A 298 0.04 11.79 -28.08
CA SER A 298 0.89 12.30 -29.16
C SER A 298 1.83 13.41 -28.68
N GLU A 299 1.35 14.31 -27.82
CA GLU A 299 2.17 15.36 -27.21
C GLU A 299 3.24 14.78 -26.27
N ILE A 300 2.88 13.78 -25.47
CA ILE A 300 3.82 13.08 -24.59
C ILE A 300 4.94 12.42 -25.40
N LYS A 301 4.61 11.73 -26.51
CA LYS A 301 5.61 11.13 -27.40
C LYS A 301 6.52 12.18 -28.04
N TYR A 302 5.96 13.30 -28.47
CA TYR A 302 6.76 14.41 -29.02
C TYR A 302 7.76 14.94 -27.98
N PHE A 303 7.30 15.18 -26.75
CA PHE A 303 8.16 15.64 -25.67
C PHE A 303 9.25 14.64 -25.30
N GLN A 304 8.92 13.34 -25.25
CA GLN A 304 9.90 12.27 -25.00
C GLN A 304 11.00 12.24 -26.05
N ASN A 305 10.66 12.41 -27.33
CA ASN A 305 11.64 12.45 -28.41
C ASN A 305 12.55 13.68 -28.29
N GLN A 306 11.99 14.85 -28.00
CA GLN A 306 12.78 16.07 -27.79
C GLN A 306 13.76 15.94 -26.61
N MET A 307 13.33 15.35 -25.49
CA MET A 307 14.23 15.09 -24.36
C MET A 307 15.33 14.10 -24.72
N LYS A 308 15.01 13.04 -25.47
CA LYS A 308 16.00 12.06 -25.93
C LYS A 308 17.08 12.71 -26.79
N ASP A 309 16.68 13.58 -27.72
CA ASP A 309 17.61 14.30 -28.59
C ASP A 309 18.51 15.24 -27.78
N MET A 310 17.96 15.99 -26.82
CA MET A 310 18.76 16.82 -25.91
C MET A 310 19.75 16.01 -25.07
N LEU A 311 19.32 14.89 -24.49
CA LEU A 311 20.20 14.04 -23.68
C LEU A 311 21.33 13.44 -24.51
N SER A 312 21.04 13.01 -25.74
CA SER A 312 22.06 12.49 -26.67
C SER A 312 23.08 13.56 -27.06
N THR A 313 22.62 14.80 -27.28
CA THR A 313 23.47 15.95 -27.57
C THR A 313 24.34 16.32 -26.38
N HIS A 314 23.79 16.30 -25.17
CA HIS A 314 24.55 16.56 -23.96
C HIS A 314 25.62 15.48 -23.71
N GLN A 315 25.27 14.21 -23.94
CA GLN A 315 26.22 13.11 -23.80
C GLN A 315 27.37 13.21 -24.83
N SER A 316 27.08 13.56 -26.09
CA SER A 316 28.12 13.74 -27.10
C SER A 316 29.04 14.94 -26.77
N GLN A 317 28.48 16.02 -26.24
CA GLN A 317 29.25 17.16 -25.74
C GLN A 317 30.16 16.73 -24.58
N LEU A 318 29.66 16.02 -23.57
CA LEU A 318 30.47 15.54 -22.44
C LEU A 318 31.64 14.65 -22.91
N LEU A 319 31.41 13.77 -23.89
CA LEU A 319 32.46 12.94 -24.47
C LEU A 319 33.53 13.79 -25.19
N ALA A 320 33.11 14.80 -25.97
CA ALA A 320 34.04 15.73 -26.60
C ALA A 320 34.89 16.49 -25.57
N HIS A 321 34.28 16.96 -24.47
CA HIS A 321 35.00 17.64 -23.39
C HIS A 321 36.09 16.75 -22.77
N ASN A 322 35.79 15.48 -22.53
CA ASN A 322 36.77 14.53 -21.98
C ASN A 322 37.91 14.25 -22.96
N ASN A 323 37.63 14.17 -24.27
CA ASN A 323 38.68 13.99 -25.28
C ASN A 323 39.66 15.17 -25.28
N PHE A 324 39.20 16.42 -25.20
CA PHE A 324 40.08 17.58 -25.13
C PHE A 324 41.01 17.58 -23.90
N VAL A 325 40.51 17.09 -22.76
CA VAL A 325 41.34 16.93 -21.55
C VAL A 325 42.43 15.87 -21.77
N CYS A 326 42.07 14.73 -22.36
CA CYS A 326 43.03 13.68 -22.72
C CYS A 326 44.07 14.16 -23.74
N ASP A 327 43.65 14.90 -24.78
CA ASP A 327 44.53 15.45 -25.81
C ASP A 327 45.54 16.45 -25.21
N LEU A 328 45.10 17.31 -24.28
CA LEU A 328 46.02 18.20 -23.56
C LEU A 328 47.03 17.40 -22.73
N ILE A 329 46.57 16.45 -21.90
CA ILE A 329 47.47 15.67 -21.04
C ILE A 329 48.49 14.86 -21.86
N THR A 330 48.05 14.26 -22.96
CA THR A 330 48.93 13.49 -23.86
C THR A 330 49.95 14.38 -24.58
N ASN A 331 49.56 15.56 -25.06
CA ASN A 331 50.46 16.52 -25.72
C ASN A 331 51.54 17.08 -24.78
N LEU A 332 51.25 17.19 -23.48
CA LEU A 332 52.23 17.66 -22.51
C LEU A 332 53.38 16.65 -22.33
N ASN A 333 53.08 15.35 -22.42
CA ASN A 333 54.03 14.23 -22.31
C ASN A 333 54.97 14.33 -21.08
N GLU A 334 54.42 14.82 -19.97
CA GLU A 334 55.18 15.11 -18.74
C GLU A 334 55.19 13.89 -17.82
N LYS A 335 56.39 13.50 -17.36
CA LYS A 335 56.58 12.30 -16.52
C LYS A 335 56.50 12.60 -15.02
N ASP A 336 56.51 13.89 -14.64
CA ASP A 336 56.36 14.31 -13.26
C ASP A 336 54.88 14.32 -12.83
N ILE A 337 54.54 13.45 -11.88
CA ILE A 337 53.20 13.30 -11.31
C ILE A 337 52.72 14.61 -10.66
N ASN A 338 53.63 15.39 -10.07
CA ASN A 338 53.27 16.64 -9.39
C ASN A 338 52.86 17.71 -10.40
N ILE A 339 53.52 17.79 -11.56
CA ILE A 339 53.16 18.73 -12.62
C ILE A 339 51.82 18.33 -13.24
N ASN A 340 51.61 17.04 -13.53
CA ASN A 340 50.32 16.55 -14.03
C ASN A 340 49.15 16.84 -13.06
N ASN A 341 49.38 16.73 -11.75
CA ASN A 341 48.39 17.10 -10.75
C ASN A 341 48.06 18.60 -10.77
N LEU A 342 49.08 19.47 -10.91
CA LEU A 342 48.86 20.91 -11.04
C LEU A 342 48.10 21.27 -12.32
N VAL A 343 48.37 20.56 -13.43
CA VAL A 343 47.63 20.72 -14.70
C VAL A 343 46.17 20.31 -14.53
N ASN A 344 45.88 19.18 -13.88
CA ASN A 344 44.50 18.78 -13.60
C ASN A 344 43.77 19.79 -12.71
N GLN A 345 44.43 20.31 -11.67
CA GLN A 345 43.86 21.35 -10.82
C GLN A 345 43.62 22.66 -11.57
N LEU A 346 44.48 23.01 -12.53
CA LEU A 346 44.28 24.16 -13.41
C LEU A 346 43.03 23.97 -14.27
N ILE A 347 42.87 22.80 -14.90
CA ILE A 347 41.69 22.46 -15.72
C ILE A 347 40.41 22.51 -14.88
N ASP A 348 40.43 21.96 -13.67
CA ASP A 348 39.27 21.98 -12.77
C ASP A 348 38.91 23.41 -12.31
N SER A 349 39.93 24.25 -12.07
CA SER A 349 39.70 25.66 -11.75
C SER A 349 39.13 26.46 -12.94
N ALA A 350 39.53 26.10 -14.17
CA ALA A 350 39.02 26.70 -15.39
C ALA A 350 37.59 26.23 -15.71
N LYS A 351 37.25 24.95 -15.46
CA LYS A 351 35.87 24.44 -15.55
C LYS A 351 34.93 25.13 -14.55
N ALA A 352 35.46 25.55 -13.40
CA ALA A 352 34.73 26.31 -12.39
C ALA A 352 34.79 27.84 -12.60
N GLU A 353 35.38 28.32 -13.70
CA GLU A 353 35.56 29.75 -14.03
C GLU A 353 36.21 30.58 -12.91
N ASN A 354 37.07 29.96 -12.08
CA ASN A 354 37.67 30.62 -10.93
C ASN A 354 39.00 31.29 -11.30
N ILE A 355 38.95 32.57 -11.65
CA ILE A 355 40.12 33.34 -12.13
C ILE A 355 41.25 33.44 -11.11
N VAL A 356 40.93 33.62 -9.82
CA VAL A 356 41.93 33.80 -8.76
C VAL A 356 42.73 32.52 -8.57
N ARG A 357 42.05 31.37 -8.54
CA ARG A 357 42.67 30.06 -8.40
C ARG A 357 43.46 29.68 -9.66
N THR A 358 42.91 29.98 -10.83
CA THR A 358 43.57 29.73 -12.13
C THR A 358 44.89 30.49 -12.22
N ASN A 359 44.92 31.77 -11.82
CA ASN A 359 46.12 32.58 -11.83
C ASN A 359 47.16 32.10 -10.81
N CYS A 360 46.73 31.70 -9.61
CA CYS A 360 47.64 31.16 -8.60
C CYS A 360 48.33 29.87 -9.06
N ILE A 361 47.57 28.93 -9.63
CA ILE A 361 48.12 27.67 -10.17
C ILE A 361 48.98 27.95 -11.40
N SER A 362 48.60 28.91 -12.25
CA SER A 362 49.39 29.33 -13.41
C SER A 362 50.74 29.92 -12.99
N SER A 363 50.79 30.72 -11.92
CA SER A 363 52.05 31.24 -11.37
C SER A 363 52.91 30.11 -10.79
N GLU A 364 52.31 29.16 -10.08
CA GLU A 364 53.03 28.00 -9.55
C GLU A 364 53.60 27.11 -10.68
N LEU A 365 52.85 26.92 -11.77
CA LEU A 365 53.30 26.24 -12.98
C LEU A 365 54.39 27.02 -13.71
N GLN A 366 54.30 28.35 -13.76
CA GLN A 366 55.34 29.20 -14.34
C GLN A 366 56.67 29.06 -13.59
N ASP A 367 56.64 28.96 -12.25
CA ASP A 367 57.83 28.83 -11.43
C ASP A 367 58.45 27.42 -11.52
N LYS A 368 57.61 26.38 -11.57
CA LYS A 368 58.06 24.98 -11.60
C LYS A 368 58.39 24.45 -13.00
N SER A 369 57.61 24.82 -14.01
CA SER A 369 57.78 24.36 -15.39
C SER A 369 57.21 25.35 -16.42
N PRO A 370 57.98 26.39 -16.80
CA PRO A 370 57.59 27.36 -17.82
C PRO A 370 57.22 26.73 -19.18
N SER A 371 57.87 25.63 -19.54
CA SER A 371 57.66 24.94 -20.82
C SER A 371 56.27 24.30 -20.91
N VAL A 372 55.79 23.71 -19.81
CA VAL A 372 54.45 23.12 -19.71
C VAL A 372 53.39 24.20 -19.79
N LEU A 373 53.58 25.34 -19.12
CA LEU A 373 52.62 26.45 -19.20
C LEU A 373 52.50 27.01 -20.62
N ASN A 374 53.62 27.15 -21.33
CA ASN A 374 53.60 27.60 -22.73
C ASN A 374 52.89 26.61 -23.66
N LYS A 375 53.08 25.30 -23.47
CA LYS A 375 52.33 24.28 -24.21
C LYS A 375 50.82 24.32 -23.93
N ILE A 376 50.42 24.61 -22.69
CA ILE A 376 49.00 24.77 -22.33
C ILE A 376 48.39 26.00 -23.02
N LYS A 377 49.14 27.11 -23.08
CA LYS A 377 48.72 28.31 -23.84
C LYS A 377 48.60 27.99 -25.33
N GLU A 378 49.61 27.34 -25.91
CA GLU A 378 49.58 26.96 -27.32
C GLU A 378 48.40 26.04 -27.62
N PHE A 379 48.12 25.05 -26.77
CA PHE A 379 46.95 24.19 -26.88
C PHE A 379 45.64 24.98 -26.81
N SER A 380 45.49 25.91 -25.86
CA SER A 380 44.25 26.69 -25.74
C SER A 380 44.03 27.60 -26.95
N TYR A 381 45.07 28.27 -27.44
CA TYR A 381 45.00 29.10 -28.63
C TYR A 381 44.72 28.31 -29.91
N THR A 382 45.42 27.19 -30.12
CA THR A 382 45.23 26.35 -31.31
C THR A 382 43.87 25.67 -31.31
N THR A 383 43.38 25.22 -30.15
CA THR A 383 42.04 24.65 -30.00
C THR A 383 40.96 25.70 -30.25
N MET A 384 41.12 26.93 -29.74
CA MET A 384 40.19 28.03 -30.02
C MET A 384 40.20 28.47 -31.50
N ALA A 385 41.36 28.44 -32.15
CA ALA A 385 41.49 28.83 -33.56
C ALA A 385 41.00 27.75 -34.54
N SER A 386 41.10 26.47 -34.17
CA SER A 386 40.71 25.33 -35.00
C SER A 386 39.29 24.84 -34.74
N ALA A 387 38.76 25.01 -33.52
CA ALA A 387 37.40 24.64 -33.19
C ALA A 387 36.44 25.71 -33.72
N THR A 388 35.76 25.41 -34.82
CA THR A 388 34.64 26.19 -35.37
C THR A 388 33.42 26.13 -34.42
N GLY A 389 33.51 26.81 -33.27
CA GLY A 389 32.43 26.98 -32.29
C GLY A 389 32.24 25.84 -31.29
N ASN A 390 33.05 24.78 -31.33
CA ASN A 390 32.93 23.60 -30.46
C ASN A 390 34.03 23.50 -29.38
N ALA A 391 34.80 24.57 -29.13
CA ALA A 391 35.76 24.57 -28.04
C ALA A 391 35.03 24.53 -26.69
N PRO A 392 35.44 23.68 -25.73
CA PRO A 392 34.89 23.70 -24.39
C PRO A 392 35.05 25.06 -23.71
N ALA A 393 34.06 25.48 -22.93
CA ALA A 393 34.08 26.77 -22.22
C ALA A 393 35.33 26.96 -21.33
N TRP A 394 35.84 25.87 -20.72
CA TRP A 394 37.07 25.93 -19.91
C TRP A 394 38.33 26.21 -20.75
N VAL A 395 38.36 25.82 -22.03
CA VAL A 395 39.47 26.13 -22.96
C VAL A 395 39.42 27.60 -23.36
N GLU A 396 38.22 28.12 -23.66
CA GLU A 396 38.01 29.54 -23.90
C GLU A 396 38.43 30.37 -22.67
N PHE A 397 38.02 29.93 -21.47
CA PHE A 397 38.41 30.55 -20.22
C PHE A 397 39.94 30.58 -20.05
N LEU A 398 40.63 29.45 -20.24
CA LEU A 398 42.10 29.39 -20.17
C LEU A 398 42.80 30.32 -21.16
N SER A 399 42.30 30.43 -22.40
CA SER A 399 42.89 31.33 -23.39
C SER A 399 42.80 32.81 -23.01
N ARG A 400 41.79 33.19 -22.20
CA ARG A 400 41.62 34.55 -21.68
C ARG A 400 42.33 34.79 -20.34
N SER A 401 42.42 33.76 -19.51
CA SER A 401 42.89 33.89 -18.12
C SER A 401 44.39 33.69 -17.96
N LEU A 402 45.02 32.90 -18.83
CA LEU A 402 46.46 32.64 -18.73
C LEU A 402 47.25 33.89 -19.14
N PRO A 403 48.24 34.33 -18.35
CA PRO A 403 48.97 35.58 -18.56
C PRO A 403 49.89 35.58 -19.78
#